data_AF-A0A6M0CCU4-F1
#
_entry.id   AF-A0A6M0CCU4-F1
#
_cell.length_a   1.000
_cell.length_b   1.000
_cell.length_c   1.000
_cell.angle_alpha   90.00
_cell.angle_beta   90.00
_cell.angle_gamma   90.00
#
_symmetry.space_group_name_H-M   'P 1'
#
loop_
_entity.id
_entity.type
_entity.pdbx_description
1 polymer ?
#
loop_
_entity_poly.entity_id
_entity_poly.type
_entity_poly.pdbx_seq_one_letter_code
_entity_poly.pdbx_strand_id
1 'polypeptide(L)'
;MTVLQRAGYYLGGFAIGLIVLSFFLSGKKASCSYGPNARVIKNISGKQFNYAETGLDSTKVFSILRSGDVDFSKSNTELDSCKTYWIDGYYEKGEHSLLIQNCDSIATVLKSSF
;
A
#
# COMPACT_ATOMS: atom_id res chain seq x y z
N MET A 1 -47.42 4.30 -7.88
CA MET A 1 -46.04 4.36 -7.38
C MET A 1 -45.46 5.71 -7.74
N THR A 2 -45.25 6.59 -6.76
CA THR A 2 -44.62 7.90 -7.01
C THR A 2 -43.09 7.74 -7.04
N VAL A 3 -42.39 8.68 -7.69
CA VAL A 3 -40.91 8.69 -7.73
C VAL A 3 -40.32 8.69 -6.32
N LEU A 4 -40.98 9.38 -5.37
CA LEU A 4 -40.58 9.45 -3.98
C LEU A 4 -40.68 8.09 -3.26
N GLN A 5 -41.77 7.34 -3.49
CA GLN A 5 -41.92 5.98 -2.94
C GLN A 5 -40.83 5.05 -3.48
N ARG A 6 -40.54 5.13 -4.79
CA ARG A 6 -39.49 4.33 -5.43
C ARG A 6 -38.10 4.67 -4.87
N ALA A 7 -37.80 5.95 -4.67
CA ALA A 7 -36.55 6.38 -4.03
C ALA A 7 -36.45 5.90 -2.57
N GLY A 8 -37.55 5.97 -1.82
CA GLY A 8 -37.62 5.46 -0.44
C GLY A 8 -37.30 3.97 -0.34
N TYR A 9 -37.83 3.14 -1.24
CA TYR A 9 -37.52 1.70 -1.26
C TYR A 9 -36.04 1.43 -1.58
N TYR A 10 -35.44 2.15 -2.53
CA TYR A 10 -34.02 1.98 -2.86
C TYR A 10 -33.10 2.46 -1.73
N LEU A 11 -33.38 3.61 -1.12
CA LEU A 11 -32.58 4.14 -0.01
C LEU A 11 -32.75 3.31 1.27
N GLY A 12 -33.95 2.80 1.54
CA GLY A 12 -34.20 1.88 2.65
C GLY A 12 -33.41 0.58 2.50
N GLY A 13 -33.46 -0.05 1.32
CA GLY A 13 -32.65 -1.24 1.03
C GLY A 13 -31.15 -0.96 1.11
N PHE A 14 -30.70 0.19 0.58
CA PHE A 14 -29.30 0.62 0.67
C PHE A 14 -28.83 0.82 2.11
N ALA A 15 -29.65 1.46 2.96
CA ALA A 15 -29.34 1.68 4.37
C ALA A 15 -29.22 0.35 5.14
N ILE A 16 -30.14 -0.58 4.92
CA ILE A 16 -30.05 -1.94 5.49
C ILE A 16 -28.78 -2.65 5.01
N GLY A 17 -28.46 -2.51 3.72
CA GLY A 17 -27.21 -3.03 3.14
C GLY A 17 -25.95 -2.47 3.82
N LEU A 18 -25.93 -1.16 4.12
CA LEU A 18 -24.81 -0.53 4.84
C LEU A 18 -24.66 -1.03 6.27
N ILE A 19 -25.76 -1.30 6.97
CA ILE A 19 -25.72 -1.89 8.32
C ILE A 19 -25.11 -3.29 8.25
N VAL A 20 -25.58 -4.15 7.35
CA VAL A 20 -25.02 -5.50 7.20
C VAL A 20 -23.54 -5.44 6.82
N LEU A 21 -23.18 -4.57 5.87
CA LEU A 21 -21.79 -4.39 5.44
C LEU A 21 -20.88 -3.92 6.59
N SER A 22 -21.36 -3.01 7.45
CA SER A 22 -20.56 -2.53 8.58
C SER A 22 -20.24 -3.65 9.57
N PHE A 23 -21.18 -4.56 9.86
CA PHE A 23 -20.90 -5.74 10.69
C PHE A 23 -19.77 -6.60 10.13
N PHE A 24 -19.70 -6.81 8.81
CA PHE A 24 -18.62 -7.58 8.18
C PHE A 24 -17.28 -6.84 8.15
N LEU A 25 -17.30 -5.51 8.01
CA LEU A 25 -16.09 -4.69 7.93
C LEU A 25 -15.51 -4.36 9.30
N SER A 26 -16.33 -4.13 10.34
CA SER A 26 -15.87 -3.72 11.67
C SER A 26 -14.94 -4.74 12.36
N GLY A 27 -15.05 -6.03 12.02
CA GLY A 27 -14.17 -7.07 12.55
C GLY A 27 -12.87 -7.32 11.75
N LYS A 28 -12.77 -6.78 10.53
CA LYS A 28 -11.63 -7.00 9.64
C LYS A 28 -10.82 -5.71 9.55
N LYS A 29 -9.49 -5.78 9.68
CA LYS A 29 -8.57 -4.64 9.40
C LYS A 29 -8.55 -4.35 7.88
N ALA A 30 -9.72 -4.01 7.32
CA ALA A 30 -9.91 -3.80 5.90
C ALA A 30 -9.18 -2.52 5.50
N SER A 31 -8.02 -2.67 4.86
CA SER A 31 -7.32 -1.55 4.25
C SER A 31 -7.76 -1.38 2.79
N CYS A 32 -8.30 -0.21 2.48
CA CYS A 32 -8.66 0.18 1.11
C CYS A 32 -7.41 0.62 0.34
N SER A 33 -6.54 -0.32 -0.03
CA SER A 33 -5.31 -0.05 -0.81
C SER A 33 -5.59 0.14 -2.32
N TYR A 34 -6.47 1.08 -2.67
CA TYR A 34 -6.86 1.30 -4.08
C TYR A 34 -5.93 2.25 -4.82
N GLY A 35 -5.27 3.19 -4.14
CA GLY A 35 -4.36 4.16 -4.75
C GLY A 35 -3.04 3.54 -5.23
N PRO A 36 -2.38 4.10 -6.26
CA PRO A 36 -1.12 3.57 -6.80
C PRO A 36 -0.04 3.38 -5.74
N ASN A 37 0.18 4.37 -4.87
CA ASN A 37 1.16 4.29 -3.78
C ASN A 37 0.87 3.09 -2.85
N ALA A 38 -0.34 3.01 -2.31
CA ALA A 38 -0.76 1.92 -1.42
C ALA A 38 -0.69 0.54 -2.06
N ARG A 39 -0.93 0.43 -3.38
CA ARG A 39 -0.79 -0.84 -4.12
C ARG A 39 0.67 -1.29 -4.19
N VAL A 40 1.59 -0.37 -4.52
CA VAL A 40 3.03 -0.66 -4.60
C VAL A 40 3.56 -1.07 -3.22
N ILE A 41 3.27 -0.28 -2.19
CA ILE A 41 3.70 -0.59 -0.81
C ILE A 41 3.14 -1.95 -0.38
N LYS A 42 1.84 -2.21 -0.55
CA LYS A 42 1.24 -3.50 -0.18
C LYS A 42 1.85 -4.67 -0.95
N ASN A 43 2.18 -4.48 -2.23
CA ASN A 43 2.81 -5.50 -3.05
C ASN A 43 4.23 -5.81 -2.58
N ILE A 44 5.03 -4.79 -2.25
CA ILE A 44 6.40 -4.95 -1.74
C ILE A 44 6.37 -5.57 -0.33
N SER A 45 5.52 -5.07 0.57
CA SER A 45 5.40 -5.56 1.95
C SER A 45 4.94 -7.03 2.06
N GLY A 46 4.33 -7.59 1.01
CA GLY A 46 3.89 -8.97 0.97
C GLY A 46 4.94 -9.97 0.45
N LYS A 47 6.12 -9.51 0.06
CA LYS A 47 7.18 -10.33 -0.58
C LYS A 47 8.31 -10.66 0.39
N GLN A 48 9.12 -11.64 0.03
CA GLN A 48 10.36 -11.93 0.75
C GLN A 48 11.38 -10.82 0.47
N PHE A 49 11.99 -10.27 1.53
CA PHE A 49 13.00 -9.22 1.42
C PHE A 49 14.41 -9.79 1.30
N ASN A 50 15.15 -9.29 0.32
CA ASN A 50 16.60 -9.45 0.21
C ASN A 50 17.27 -8.08 0.40
N TYR A 51 18.44 -8.07 1.01
CA TYR A 51 19.21 -6.85 1.27
C TYR A 51 20.52 -6.93 0.49
N ALA A 52 20.72 -6.01 -0.45
CA ALA A 52 21.99 -5.91 -1.17
C ALA A 52 23.09 -5.30 -0.28
N GLU A 53 22.71 -4.43 0.66
CA GLU A 53 23.63 -3.83 1.65
C GLU A 53 23.58 -4.59 2.98
N THR A 54 24.76 -4.91 3.52
CA THR A 54 24.89 -5.51 4.85
C THR A 54 24.69 -4.46 5.94
N GLY A 55 23.76 -4.69 6.87
CA GLY A 55 23.52 -3.82 8.04
C GLY A 55 22.14 -3.13 8.06
N LEU A 56 21.32 -3.33 7.02
CA LEU A 56 19.92 -2.92 7.02
C LEU A 56 19.09 -3.85 7.91
N ASP A 57 18.39 -3.28 8.88
CA ASP A 57 17.46 -4.01 9.72
C ASP A 57 16.07 -4.06 9.05
N SER A 58 15.48 -5.24 9.04
CA SER A 58 14.11 -5.49 8.61
C SER A 58 13.09 -4.58 9.28
N THR A 59 13.30 -4.24 10.55
CA THR A 59 12.40 -3.35 11.31
C THR A 59 12.38 -1.96 10.71
N LYS A 60 13.56 -1.39 10.40
CA LYS A 60 13.75 -0.07 9.79
C LYS A 60 13.08 0.02 8.43
N VAL A 61 13.32 -0.98 7.57
CA VAL A 61 12.70 -1.01 6.23
C VAL A 61 11.19 -1.10 6.33
N PHE A 62 10.66 -1.91 7.24
CA PHE A 62 9.22 -2.05 7.41
C PHE A 62 8.56 -0.76 7.94
N SER A 63 9.22 -0.03 8.84
CA SER A 63 8.74 1.27 9.30
C SER A 63 8.72 2.34 8.21
N ILE A 64 9.76 2.40 7.37
CA ILE A 64 9.82 3.33 6.24
C ILE A 64 8.74 2.98 5.22
N LEU A 65 8.55 1.69 4.90
CA LEU A 65 7.47 1.25 4.00
C LEU A 65 6.07 1.56 4.55
N ARG A 66 5.88 1.52 5.88
CA ARG A 66 4.59 1.78 6.51
C ARG A 66 4.19 3.26 6.43
N SER A 67 5.14 4.17 6.51
CA SER A 67 4.95 5.62 6.36
C SER A 67 5.25 6.12 4.95
N GLY A 68 5.64 5.22 4.06
CA GLY A 68 6.28 5.55 2.80
C GLY A 68 5.34 6.17 1.76
N ASP A 69 5.91 7.05 0.95
CA ASP A 69 5.34 7.55 -0.29
C ASP A 69 6.25 7.18 -1.46
N VAL A 70 5.65 6.62 -2.51
CA VAL A 70 6.36 6.18 -3.70
C VAL A 70 6.50 7.36 -4.66
N ASP A 71 7.73 7.80 -4.89
CA ASP A 71 8.03 8.78 -5.93
C ASP A 71 8.10 8.08 -7.29
N PHE A 72 6.95 8.06 -7.98
CA PHE A 72 6.83 7.45 -9.31
C PHE A 72 7.71 8.13 -10.36
N SER A 73 8.13 9.38 -10.16
CA SER A 73 8.98 10.13 -11.11
C SER A 73 10.43 9.65 -11.06
N LYS A 74 10.89 9.21 -9.88
CA LYS A 74 12.22 8.61 -9.68
C LYS A 74 12.23 7.08 -9.82
N SER A 75 11.06 6.48 -9.98
CA SER A 75 10.87 5.03 -10.10
C SER A 75 10.92 4.59 -11.57
N ASN A 76 11.48 3.41 -11.82
CA ASN A 76 11.44 2.78 -13.14
C ASN A 76 10.33 1.73 -13.17
N THR A 77 9.19 2.08 -13.77
CA THR A 77 8.01 1.23 -13.86
C THR A 77 7.77 0.62 -15.25
N GLU A 78 8.61 0.99 -16.23
CA GLU A 78 8.52 0.58 -17.64
C GLU A 78 9.16 -0.80 -17.90
N LEU A 79 9.95 -1.29 -16.94
CA LEU A 79 10.56 -2.61 -17.03
C LEU A 79 9.49 -3.71 -17.06
N ASP A 80 9.58 -4.60 -18.05
CA ASP A 80 8.72 -5.78 -18.18
C ASP A 80 8.89 -6.76 -17.01
N SER A 81 10.08 -6.79 -16.42
CA SER A 81 10.40 -7.62 -15.26
C SER A 81 11.15 -6.81 -14.20
N CYS A 82 10.79 -6.99 -12.93
CA CYS A 82 11.46 -6.39 -11.76
C CYS A 82 11.54 -4.85 -11.78
N LYS A 83 10.42 -4.19 -11.47
CA LYS A 83 10.30 -2.73 -11.41
C LYS A 83 11.08 -2.16 -10.24
N THR A 84 11.56 -0.94 -10.36
CA THR A 84 12.32 -0.29 -9.28
C THR A 84 11.55 0.92 -8.75
N TYR A 85 11.35 0.98 -7.44
CA TYR A 85 10.59 2.02 -6.76
C TYR A 85 11.47 2.83 -5.82
N TRP A 86 11.39 4.16 -5.94
CA TRP A 86 11.91 5.10 -4.96
C TRP A 86 10.84 5.38 -3.92
N ILE A 87 11.15 5.12 -2.65
CA ILE A 87 10.19 5.24 -1.55
C ILE A 87 10.79 6.13 -0.47
N ASP A 88 10.15 7.27 -0.22
CA ASP A 88 10.51 8.19 0.84
C ASP A 88 9.61 7.91 2.04
N GLY A 89 10.18 7.80 3.25
CA GLY A 89 9.39 7.56 4.44
C GLY A 89 10.12 7.96 5.70
N TYR A 90 9.43 7.79 6.83
CA TYR A 90 9.91 8.24 8.13
C TYR A 90 10.33 7.05 8.98
N TYR A 91 11.52 7.16 9.57
CA TYR A 91 11.97 6.30 10.67
C TYR A 91 12.53 7.16 11.80
N GLU A 92 12.11 6.86 13.03
CA GLU A 92 12.40 7.68 14.22
C GLU A 92 12.06 9.17 14.04
N LYS A 93 13.05 10.01 13.74
CA LYS A 93 12.93 11.47 13.53
C LYS A 93 13.52 11.94 12.20
N GLY A 94 13.88 11.02 11.30
CA GLY A 94 14.49 11.31 10.01
C GLY A 94 13.58 10.93 8.84
N GLU A 95 13.68 11.71 7.78
CA GLU A 95 13.25 11.30 6.44
C GLU A 95 14.34 10.45 5.82
N HIS A 96 13.96 9.28 5.33
CA HIS A 96 14.88 8.35 4.70
C HIS A 96 14.28 7.83 3.40
N SER A 97 15.15 7.57 2.44
CA SER A 97 14.76 7.11 1.12
C SER A 97 15.29 5.70 0.86
N LEU A 98 14.45 4.86 0.27
CA LEU A 98 14.78 3.50 -0.12
C LEU A 98 14.60 3.33 -1.62
N LEU A 99 15.59 2.69 -2.26
CA LEU A 99 15.45 2.18 -3.62
C LEU A 99 15.20 0.68 -3.56
N ILE A 100 14.01 0.24 -3.93
CA ILE A 100 13.58 -1.16 -3.86
C ILE A 100 13.31 -1.69 -5.26
N GLN A 101 13.95 -2.80 -5.60
CA GLN A 101 13.61 -3.60 -6.77
C GLN A 101 12.51 -4.60 -6.40
N ASN A 102 11.39 -4.54 -7.12
CA ASN A 102 10.18 -5.31 -6.88
C ASN A 102 9.97 -6.34 -8.01
N CYS A 103 10.45 -7.56 -7.80
CA CYS A 103 10.26 -8.72 -8.69
C CYS A 103 9.05 -9.56 -8.24
N ASP A 104 8.62 -10.57 -8.99
CA ASP A 104 7.36 -11.29 -8.72
C ASP A 104 7.22 -11.82 -7.29
N SER A 105 8.23 -12.52 -6.77
CA SER A 105 8.22 -13.13 -5.44
C SER A 105 9.14 -12.46 -4.41
N ILE A 106 10.09 -11.65 -4.87
CA ILE A 106 11.18 -11.10 -4.05
C ILE A 106 11.22 -9.58 -4.21
N ALA A 107 11.42 -8.88 -3.09
CA ALA A 107 11.75 -7.46 -3.05
C ALA A 107 13.19 -7.28 -2.57
N THR A 108 14.04 -6.68 -3.38
CA THR A 108 15.45 -6.43 -3.03
C THR A 108 15.65 -4.96 -2.71
N VAL A 109 16.14 -4.66 -1.50
CA VAL A 109 16.56 -3.30 -1.12
C VAL A 109 17.95 -3.06 -1.72
N LEU A 110 18.02 -2.17 -2.72
CA LEU A 110 19.23 -1.89 -3.49
C LEU A 110 20.09 -0.81 -2.86
N LYS A 111 19.46 0.27 -2.38
CA LYS A 111 20.13 1.40 -1.75
C LYS A 111 19.27 1.99 -0.65
N SER A 112 19.94 2.49 0.37
CA SER A 112 19.34 3.26 1.44
C SER A 112 20.05 4.60 1.60
N SER A 113 19.31 5.71 1.53
CA SER A 113 19.82 7.03 1.88
C SER A 113 19.20 7.40 3.22
N PHE A 114 20.00 7.27 4.28
CA PHE A 114 19.61 7.65 5.63
C PHE A 114 20.03 9.08 5.96
#